data_AF-A0A7X1LIS5-F1
#
_entry.id   AF-A0A7X1LIS5-F1
#
_cell.length_a   1.000
_cell.length_b   1.000
_cell.length_c   1.000
_cell.angle_alpha   90.00
_cell.angle_beta   90.00
_cell.angle_gamma   90.00
#
_symmetry.space_group_name_H-M   'P 1'
#
loop_
_entity.id
_entity.type
_entity.pdbx_description
1 polymer ?
#
loop_
_entity_poly.entity_id
_entity_poly.type
_entity_poly.pdbx_seq_one_letter_code
_entity_poly.pdbx_strand_id
1 'polypeptide(L)'
;MQCGKCSAGCPANAGMDVLPHQVIRFLQIGDVDSIKNSKSIWNCAACFTCESRCPRNVSVSKLMEAVRQTIVRKQGGDMLNPNFVSKLMEDKKMPQQAVVSGFRKYSK
;
A
#
# COMPACT_ATOMS: atom_id res chain seq x y z
N MET A 1 9.02 14.63 14.65
CA MET A 1 9.39 13.46 15.48
C MET A 1 9.13 12.17 14.69
N GLN A 2 10.11 11.28 14.57
CA GLN A 2 10.04 9.98 13.87
C GLN A 2 10.00 8.84 14.91
N CYS A 3 8.84 8.60 15.54
CA CYS A 3 8.72 7.73 16.71
C CYS A 3 8.64 6.22 16.42
N GLY A 4 8.53 5.80 15.14
CA GLY A 4 8.51 4.37 14.76
C GLY A 4 7.26 3.56 15.13
N LYS A 5 6.33 4.09 15.93
CA LYS A 5 5.16 3.35 16.44
C LYS A 5 4.26 2.77 15.34
N CYS A 6 4.14 3.47 14.20
CA CYS A 6 3.41 2.97 13.04
C CYS A 6 4.04 1.71 12.42
N SER A 7 5.37 1.56 12.51
CA SER A 7 6.09 0.40 12.00
C SER A 7 6.09 -0.75 12.99
N ALA A 8 6.25 -0.45 14.29
CA ALA A 8 6.13 -1.46 15.34
C ALA A 8 4.71 -2.08 15.38
N GLY A 9 3.67 -1.30 15.11
CA GLY A 9 2.29 -1.79 15.05
C GLY A 9 1.85 -2.36 13.70
N CYS A 10 2.71 -2.41 12.69
CA CYS A 10 2.33 -2.87 11.36
C CYS A 10 2.35 -4.40 11.29
N PRO A 11 1.21 -5.07 11.01
CA PRO A 11 1.17 -6.53 10.90
C PRO A 11 1.89 -7.05 9.64
N ALA A 12 2.13 -6.20 8.65
CA ALA A 12 2.79 -6.54 7.39
C ALA A 12 4.28 -6.15 7.37
N ASN A 13 4.87 -5.80 8.52
CA ASN A 13 6.24 -5.28 8.59
C ASN A 13 7.29 -6.24 8.00
N ALA A 14 7.14 -7.55 8.17
CA ALA A 14 8.08 -8.56 7.71
C ALA A 14 8.17 -8.62 6.18
N GLY A 15 7.12 -8.20 5.47
CA GLY A 15 7.12 -8.11 4.01
C GLY A 15 7.58 -6.76 3.48
N MET A 16 7.87 -5.77 4.33
CA MET A 16 8.17 -4.41 3.91
C MET A 16 9.68 -4.16 3.85
N ASP A 17 10.16 -3.72 2.69
CA ASP A 17 11.51 -3.20 2.44
C ASP A 17 11.69 -1.76 2.95
N VAL A 18 10.61 -0.99 3.06
CA VAL A 18 10.56 0.36 3.64
C VAL A 18 9.42 0.41 4.64
N LEU A 19 9.77 0.56 5.92
CA LEU A 19 8.79 0.56 6.99
C LEU A 19 7.94 1.85 6.99
N PRO A 20 6.71 1.83 7.53
CA PRO A 20 5.80 2.97 7.49
C PRO A 20 6.40 4.31 7.97
N HIS A 21 7.19 4.33 9.05
CA HIS A 21 7.83 5.58 9.51
C HIS A 21 8.88 6.10 8.52
N GLN A 22 9.60 5.21 7.84
CA GLN A 22 10.57 5.56 6.80
C GLN A 22 9.85 6.14 5.57
N VAL A 23 8.70 5.59 5.19
CA VAL A 23 7.86 6.19 4.13
C VAL A 23 7.47 7.62 4.48
N ILE A 24 7.04 7.87 5.72
CA ILE A 24 6.72 9.24 6.17
C ILE A 24 7.96 10.15 6.10
N ARG A 25 9.14 9.64 6.48
CA ARG A 25 10.39 10.40 6.37
C ARG A 25 10.72 10.74 4.92
N PHE A 26 10.62 9.79 4.00
CA PHE A 26 10.87 9.99 2.57
C PHE A 26 9.92 11.04 1.99
N LEU A 27 8.63 10.98 2.33
CA LEU A 27 7.65 12.01 1.94
C LEU A 27 8.01 13.40 2.46
N GLN A 28 8.49 13.51 3.70
CA GLN A 28 8.89 14.80 4.30
C GLN A 28 10.07 15.45 3.59
N ILE A 29 10.99 14.66 3.05
CA ILE A 29 12.19 15.17 2.35
C ILE A 29 12.01 15.24 0.83
N GLY A 30 10.83 14.89 0.32
CA GLY A 30 10.53 14.90 -1.11
C GLY A 30 11.11 13.72 -1.90
N ASP A 31 11.65 12.70 -1.24
CA ASP A 31 12.19 11.50 -1.89
C ASP A 31 11.08 10.50 -2.23
N VAL A 32 10.31 10.82 -3.26
CA VAL A 32 9.20 9.98 -3.72
C VAL A 32 9.70 8.76 -4.50
N ASP A 33 10.88 8.84 -5.11
CA ASP A 33 11.41 7.77 -5.95
C ASP A 33 11.81 6.53 -5.14
N SER A 34 12.41 6.72 -3.96
CA SER A 34 12.67 5.62 -3.02
C SER A 34 11.40 4.87 -2.62
N ILE A 35 10.28 5.59 -2.49
CA ILE A 35 8.99 5.00 -2.13
C ILE A 35 8.35 4.29 -3.33
N LYS A 36 8.44 4.89 -4.52
CA LYS A 36 7.84 4.36 -5.75
C LYS A 36 8.40 3.00 -6.14
N ASN A 37 9.70 2.80 -5.93
CA ASN A 37 10.39 1.55 -6.25
C ASN A 37 10.25 0.49 -5.14
N SER A 38 9.60 0.85 -4.03
CA SER A 38 9.43 -0.03 -2.88
C SER A 38 8.24 -0.98 -3.01
N LYS A 39 8.40 -2.22 -2.54
CA LYS A 39 7.31 -3.21 -2.43
C LYS A 39 6.33 -2.84 -1.30
N SER A 40 6.76 -2.00 -0.37
CA SER A 40 6.02 -1.67 0.86
C SER A 40 4.69 -0.95 0.61
N ILE A 41 4.59 -0.17 -0.47
CA ILE A 41 3.33 0.48 -0.87
C ILE A 41 2.24 -0.55 -1.20
N TRP A 42 2.62 -1.69 -1.78
CA TRP A 42 1.70 -2.75 -2.17
C TRP A 42 1.34 -3.68 -1.01
N ASN A 43 2.28 -3.86 -0.08
CA ASN A 43 2.10 -4.67 1.13
C ASN A 43 1.29 -3.97 2.22
N CYS A 44 1.13 -2.65 2.15
CA CYS A 44 0.20 -1.94 3.02
C CYS A 44 -1.24 -2.45 2.80
N ALA A 45 -1.82 -3.02 3.86
CA ALA A 45 -3.17 -3.56 3.87
C ALA A 45 -4.27 -2.52 4.15
N ALA A 46 -3.90 -1.25 4.35
CA ALA A 46 -4.82 -0.20 4.78
C ALA A 46 -5.67 -0.62 6.01
N CYS A 47 -5.04 -1.26 7.01
CA CYS A 47 -5.72 -1.74 8.22
C CYS A 47 -5.89 -0.67 9.30
N PHE A 48 -5.38 0.56 9.07
CA PHE A 48 -5.49 1.73 9.96
C PHE A 48 -4.86 1.62 11.36
N THR A 49 -4.20 0.51 11.72
CA THR A 49 -3.50 0.37 13.02
C THR A 49 -2.46 1.45 13.27
N CYS A 50 -1.77 1.90 12.23
CA CYS A 50 -0.77 2.97 12.35
C CYS A 50 -1.39 4.34 12.64
N GLU A 51 -2.60 4.61 12.15
CA GLU A 51 -3.33 5.87 12.37
C GLU A 51 -3.90 5.90 13.79
N SER A 52 -4.54 4.82 14.25
CA SER A 52 -5.16 4.75 15.58
C SER A 52 -4.16 4.87 16.73
N ARG A 53 -2.88 4.50 16.51
CA ARG A 53 -1.84 4.53 17.54
C ARG A 53 -0.95 5.77 17.49
N CYS A 54 -1.11 6.63 16.48
CA CYS A 54 -0.21 7.74 16.22
C CYS A 54 -0.38 8.87 17.25
N PRO A 55 0.65 9.20 18.07
CA PRO A 55 0.55 10.28 19.06
C PRO A 55 0.48 11.69 18.43
N ARG A 56 0.63 11.79 17.11
CA ARG A 56 0.62 13.03 16.34
C ARG A 56 -0.55 13.11 15.36
N ASN A 57 -1.51 12.18 15.44
CA ASN A 57 -2.69 12.11 14.55
C ASN A 57 -2.34 12.13 13.05
N VAL A 58 -1.20 11.56 12.68
CA VAL A 58 -0.83 11.41 11.26
C VAL A 58 -1.64 10.27 10.65
N SER A 59 -2.39 10.56 9.59
CA SER A 59 -3.10 9.55 8.80
C SER A 59 -2.16 8.76 7.89
N VAL A 60 -1.26 7.95 8.48
CA VAL A 60 -0.23 7.18 7.76
C VAL A 60 -0.85 6.26 6.69
N SER A 61 -1.98 5.60 6.99
CA SER A 61 -2.65 4.73 6.01
C SER A 61 -3.12 5.51 4.77
N LYS A 62 -3.67 6.72 4.95
CA LYS A 62 -4.10 7.59 3.85
C LYS A 62 -2.91 8.11 3.03
N LEU A 63 -1.77 8.39 3.66
CA LEU A 63 -0.56 8.79 2.95
C LEU A 63 -0.01 7.64 2.09
N MET A 64 0.02 6.41 2.61
CA MET A 64 0.39 5.22 1.82
C MET A 64 -0.54 5.03 0.61
N GLU A 65 -1.85 5.21 0.81
CA GLU A 65 -2.84 5.17 -0.28
C GLU A 65 -2.59 6.26 -1.31
N ALA A 66 -2.39 7.51 -0.87
CA ALA A 66 -2.13 8.63 -1.76
C ALA A 66 -0.90 8.38 -2.64
N VAL A 67 0.20 7.86 -2.06
CA VAL A 67 1.37 7.46 -2.84
C VAL A 67 1.00 6.39 -3.87
N ARG A 68 0.29 5.33 -3.47
CA ARG A 68 -0.15 4.28 -4.41
C ARG A 68 -0.94 4.87 -5.58
N GLN A 69 -1.89 5.76 -5.29
CA GLN A 69 -2.71 6.41 -6.32
C GLN A 69 -1.86 7.25 -7.29
N THR A 70 -0.80 7.92 -6.82
CA THR A 70 0.10 8.65 -7.73
C THR A 70 0.86 7.71 -8.69
N ILE A 71 1.14 6.48 -8.27
CA ILE A 71 1.79 5.47 -9.11
C ILE A 71 0.78 4.93 -10.12
N VAL A 72 -0.38 4.45 -9.66
CA VAL A 72 -1.44 3.87 -10.50
C VAL A 72 -1.91 4.86 -11.57
N ARG A 73 -2.14 6.13 -11.23
CA ARG A 73 -2.57 7.15 -12.21
C ARG A 73 -1.55 7.40 -13.32
N LYS A 74 -0.25 7.28 -13.01
CA LYS A 74 0.84 7.45 -13.99
C LYS A 74 1.08 6.19 -14.81
N GLN A 75 0.47 5.05 -14.48
CA GLN A 75 0.58 3.85 -15.29
C GLN A 75 -0.23 4.00 -16.59
N GLY A 76 0.33 3.44 -17.67
CA GLY A 76 -0.25 3.47 -19.01
C GLY A 76 -1.41 2.49 -19.22
N GLY A 77 -1.79 1.71 -18.20
CA GLY A 77 -2.88 0.74 -18.26
C GLY A 77 -3.10 0.05 -16.92
N ASP A 78 -4.15 -0.78 -16.85
CA ASP A 78 -4.51 -1.54 -15.65
C ASP A 78 -3.55 -2.71 -15.45
N MET A 79 -3.06 -2.88 -14.21
CA MET A 79 -2.31 -4.08 -13.84
C MET A 79 -3.22 -5.31 -13.65
N LEU A 80 -4.54 -5.10 -13.56
CA LEU A 80 -5.53 -6.16 -13.40
C LEU A 80 -6.76 -5.87 -14.26
N ASN A 81 -7.02 -6.73 -15.26
CA ASN A 81 -8.12 -6.56 -16.22
C ASN A 81 -9.34 -7.40 -15.81
N PRO A 82 -10.58 -6.86 -15.88
CA PRO A 82 -11.82 -7.60 -15.60
C PRO A 82 -11.97 -8.93 -16.35
N ASN A 83 -11.43 -9.02 -17.56
CA ASN A 83 -11.51 -10.24 -18.38
C ASN A 83 -10.75 -11.43 -17.75
N PHE A 84 -9.81 -11.17 -16.84
CA PHE A 84 -9.06 -12.22 -16.14
C PHE A 84 -9.74 -12.71 -14.86
N VAL A 85 -10.89 -12.15 -14.46
CA VAL A 85 -11.56 -12.52 -13.21
C VAL A 85 -11.97 -13.99 -13.17
N SER A 86 -12.64 -14.48 -14.23
CA SER A 86 -13.05 -15.89 -14.31
C SER A 86 -11.85 -16.80 -14.11
N LYS A 87 -10.76 -16.51 -14.85
CA LYS A 87 -9.50 -17.25 -14.77
C LYS A 87 -8.87 -17.20 -13.37
N LEU A 88 -8.87 -16.05 -12.71
CA LEU A 88 -8.31 -15.89 -11.37
C LEU A 88 -9.10 -16.68 -10.31
N MET A 89 -10.42 -16.72 -10.46
CA MET A 89 -11.31 -17.42 -9.52
C MET A 89 -11.28 -18.93 -9.74
N GLU A 90 -11.34 -19.37 -11.00
CA GLU A 90 -11.44 -20.78 -11.38
C GLU A 90 -10.08 -21.50 -11.33
N ASP A 91 -9.04 -20.95 -11.98
CA ASP A 91 -7.75 -21.64 -12.13
C ASP A 91 -6.88 -21.53 -10.88
N LYS A 92 -6.87 -20.34 -10.25
CA LYS A 92 -5.99 -20.05 -9.10
C LYS A 92 -6.67 -20.24 -7.75
N LYS A 93 -7.95 -20.65 -7.73
CA LYS A 93 -8.78 -20.77 -6.52
C LYS A 93 -8.69 -19.51 -5.64
N MET A 94 -8.59 -18.34 -6.27
CA MET A 94 -8.36 -17.11 -5.54
C MET A 94 -9.68 -16.68 -4.87
N PRO A 95 -9.71 -16.41 -3.56
CA PRO A 95 -10.95 -16.03 -2.89
C PRO A 95 -11.46 -14.69 -3.44
N GLN A 96 -12.79 -14.52 -3.51
CA GLN A 96 -13.44 -13.30 -4.04
C GLN A 96 -12.88 -12.03 -3.39
N GLN A 97 -12.60 -12.08 -2.09
CA GLN A 97 -12.03 -10.96 -1.33
C GLN A 97 -10.65 -10.52 -1.85
N ALA A 98 -9.81 -11.48 -2.27
CA ALA A 98 -8.51 -11.17 -2.86
C ALA A 98 -8.64 -10.57 -4.26
N VAL A 99 -9.61 -11.02 -5.06
CA VAL A 99 -9.91 -10.43 -6.38
C VAL A 99 -10.34 -8.97 -6.22
N VAL A 100 -11.32 -8.69 -5.37
CA VAL A 100 -11.83 -7.33 -5.11
C VAL A 100 -10.73 -6.42 -4.56
N SER A 101 -9.93 -6.91 -3.60
CA SER A 101 -8.77 -6.16 -3.09
C SER A 101 -7.72 -5.90 -4.18
N GLY A 102 -7.58 -6.81 -5.14
CA GLY A 102 -6.68 -6.67 -6.28
C GLY A 102 -7.10 -5.49 -7.15
N PHE A 103 -8.35 -5.47 -7.64
CA PHE A 103 -8.84 -4.37 -8.46
C PHE A 103 -8.70 -3.00 -7.78
N ARG A 104 -9.01 -2.92 -6.47
CA ARG A 104 -8.86 -1.67 -5.72
C ARG A 104 -7.43 -1.12 -5.72
N LYS A 105 -6.43 -2.00 -5.80
CA LYS A 105 -5.01 -1.62 -5.77
C LYS A 105 -4.43 -1.44 -7.18
N TYR A 106 -4.88 -2.24 -8.13
CA TYR A 106 -4.19 -2.47 -9.41
C TYR A 106 -4.97 -1.98 -10.64
N SER A 107 -6.23 -1.56 -10.49
CA SER A 107 -7.02 -0.90 -11.54
C SER A 107 -6.82 0.61 -11.48
N LYS A 108 -6.72 1.24 -12.64
CA LYS A 108 -6.74 2.69 -12.82
C LYS A 108 -8.17 3.24 -12.74
#